data_AF-A0A3A8YK21-F1
#
_entry.id   AF-A0A3A8YK21-F1
#
_cell.length_a   1.000
_cell.length_b   1.000
_cell.length_c   1.000
_cell.angle_alpha   90.00
_cell.angle_beta   90.00
_cell.angle_gamma   90.00
#
_symmetry.space_group_name_H-M   'P 1'
#
loop_
_entity.id
_entity.type
_entity.pdbx_description
1 polymer ?
#
loop_
_entity_poly.entity_id
_entity_poly.type
_entity_poly.pdbx_seq_one_letter_code
_entity_poly.pdbx_strand_id
1 'polypeptide(L)'
;MRSNDRNIRMKERRVGYRKKEQKRNRWFLLAMVAVIAVLVFHIRDIKAELEEMRTMLKRIEVLEYGRIETSVKICPQEETDYVSSIAIMNVEKPVQRTQTETIQRLEELGKNNPDIAAISRSSSQYPEAILTALANNPEMTDFVAGYLGDNEYVEGGLTELEKEQECPLLLQWDPRWGYEPYGGDSCIGLAGCGPTCLSMILYCLTRDETLTPDRIAAYSMENGYYVNGTGTAWGLMEDFPEIYGIKATEPRMTERAVKAELDKGKVLICAMGQGDFTVSGHFIVIYGYGDNGFRVNDPNCVARSRKGWTFEEIKDQIKKIWSYGK
;
A
#
# COMPACT_ATOMS: atom_id res chain seq x y z
N MET A 1 -11.29 29.58 89.78
CA MET A 1 -10.10 29.78 88.92
C MET A 1 -9.69 28.58 88.04
N ARG A 2 -10.33 27.39 88.08
CA ARG A 2 -9.90 26.19 87.30
C ARG A 2 -10.50 26.00 85.88
N SER A 3 -11.42 26.86 85.47
CA SER A 3 -12.13 26.76 84.16
C SER A 3 -11.44 27.57 83.05
N ASN A 4 -10.86 28.72 83.39
CA ASN A 4 -10.26 29.63 82.40
C ASN A 4 -8.96 29.08 81.79
N ASP A 5 -8.10 28.44 82.59
CA ASP A 5 -6.85 27.83 82.12
C ASP A 5 -7.06 26.66 81.13
N ARG A 6 -8.15 25.89 81.29
CA ARG A 6 -8.48 24.78 80.39
C ARG A 6 -8.93 25.29 79.01
N ASN A 7 -9.69 26.38 78.98
CA ASN A 7 -10.15 26.99 77.74
C ASN A 7 -9.00 27.68 76.98
N ILE A 8 -8.04 28.30 77.70
CA ILE A 8 -6.85 28.90 77.09
C ILE A 8 -5.96 27.80 76.46
N ARG A 9 -5.67 26.71 77.19
CA ARG A 9 -4.89 25.57 76.65
C ARG A 9 -5.54 24.89 75.44
N MET A 10 -6.87 24.79 75.39
CA MET A 10 -7.57 24.24 74.23
C MET A 10 -7.52 25.18 73.01
N LYS A 11 -7.62 26.51 73.21
CA LYS A 11 -7.44 27.49 72.13
C LYS A 11 -6.01 27.45 71.58
N GLU A 12 -5.00 27.40 72.44
CA GLU A 12 -3.59 27.30 72.02
C GLU A 12 -3.30 26.00 71.25
N ARG A 13 -3.85 24.86 71.68
CA ARG A 13 -3.75 23.59 70.95
C ARG A 13 -4.42 23.65 69.59
N ARG A 14 -5.61 24.25 69.47
CA ARG A 14 -6.31 24.43 68.17
C ARG A 14 -5.53 25.36 67.24
N VAL A 15 -4.97 26.46 67.74
CA VAL A 15 -4.14 27.39 66.95
C VAL A 15 -2.85 26.70 66.49
N GLY A 16 -2.21 25.90 67.35
CA GLY A 16 -1.05 25.08 67.00
C GLY A 16 -1.35 24.05 65.91
N TYR A 17 -2.50 23.39 65.98
CA TYR A 17 -2.94 22.42 64.96
C TYR A 17 -3.21 23.09 63.62
N ARG A 18 -3.94 24.23 63.61
CA ARG A 18 -4.21 25.02 62.41
C ARG A 18 -2.94 25.54 61.73
N LYS A 19 -1.94 25.98 62.53
CA LYS A 19 -0.62 26.39 62.00
C LYS A 19 0.17 25.22 61.41
N LYS A 20 0.10 24.02 62.00
CA LYS A 20 0.75 22.81 61.46
C LYS A 20 0.08 22.35 60.17
N GLU A 21 -1.25 22.38 60.10
CA GLU A 21 -2.02 22.03 58.91
C GLU A 21 -1.79 23.01 57.75
N GLN A 22 -1.78 24.33 58.02
CA GLN A 22 -1.40 25.34 57.01
C GLN A 22 0.04 25.16 56.51
N LYS A 23 0.98 24.84 57.39
CA LYS A 23 2.37 24.51 56.97
C LYS A 23 2.41 23.27 56.10
N ARG A 24 1.70 22.21 56.48
CA ARG A 24 1.61 20.95 55.71
C ARG A 24 0.98 21.18 54.33
N ASN A 25 -0.12 21.91 54.25
CA ASN A 25 -0.78 22.22 52.97
C ASN A 25 0.08 23.13 52.08
N ARG A 26 0.84 24.08 52.66
CA ARG A 26 1.84 24.86 51.91
C ARG A 26 2.96 23.99 51.36
N TRP A 27 3.45 23.02 52.14
CA TRP A 27 4.45 22.05 51.68
C TRP A 27 3.91 21.14 50.57
N PHE A 28 2.66 20.68 50.67
CA PHE A 28 2.00 19.92 49.60
C PHE A 28 1.83 20.76 48.32
N LEU A 29 1.41 22.02 48.43
CA LEU A 29 1.30 22.93 47.29
C LEU A 29 2.65 23.17 46.62
N LEU A 30 3.71 23.40 47.40
CA LEU A 30 5.06 23.57 46.87
C LEU A 30 5.58 22.31 46.18
N ALA A 31 5.33 21.12 46.75
CA ALA A 31 5.69 19.85 46.12
C ALA A 31 4.91 19.63 44.81
N MET A 32 3.62 19.96 44.77
CA MET A 32 2.79 19.83 43.57
C MET A 32 3.26 20.79 42.46
N VAL A 33 3.61 22.03 42.80
CA VAL A 33 4.18 23.00 41.84
C VAL A 33 5.52 22.50 41.30
N ALA A 34 6.37 21.90 42.14
CA ALA A 34 7.63 21.32 41.70
C ALA A 34 7.42 20.15 40.72
N VAL A 35 6.47 19.26 40.98
CA VAL A 35 6.13 18.15 40.05
C VAL A 35 5.61 18.68 38.72
N ILE A 36 4.72 19.68 38.74
CA ILE A 36 4.21 20.30 37.51
C ILE A 36 5.35 20.95 36.72
N ALA A 37 6.29 21.64 37.39
CA ALA A 37 7.44 22.24 36.73
C ALA A 37 8.34 21.19 36.04
N VAL A 38 8.55 20.03 36.67
CA VAL A 38 9.30 18.91 36.06
C VAL A 38 8.56 18.35 34.85
N LEU A 39 7.24 18.14 34.94
CA LEU A 39 6.43 17.67 33.81
C LEU A 39 6.45 18.64 32.63
N VAL A 40 6.33 19.96 32.89
CA VAL A 40 6.41 20.99 31.84
C VAL A 40 7.80 21.00 31.19
N PHE A 41 8.85 20.80 31.98
CA PHE A 41 10.21 20.68 31.45
C PHE A 41 10.35 19.47 30.53
N HIS A 42 9.89 18.28 30.95
CA HIS A 42 9.92 17.07 30.11
C HIS A 42 9.08 17.19 28.83
N ILE A 43 7.88 17.80 28.91
CA ILE A 43 7.06 18.05 27.71
C ILE A 43 7.76 18.98 26.73
N ARG A 44 8.48 20.00 27.24
CA ARG A 44 9.25 20.91 26.40
C ARG A 44 10.44 20.20 25.73
N ASP A 45 11.09 19.31 26.46
CA ASP A 45 12.22 18.49 25.96
C ASP A 45 11.77 17.55 24.84
N ILE A 46 10.68 16.80 25.06
CA ILE A 46 10.06 15.93 24.05
C ILE A 46 9.66 16.73 22.80
N LYS A 47 9.11 17.95 22.96
CA LYS A 47 8.80 18.81 21.81
C LYS A 47 10.04 19.23 21.02
N ALA A 48 11.15 19.48 21.69
CA ALA A 48 12.41 19.82 21.04
C ALA A 48 12.96 18.62 20.25
N GLU A 49 12.97 17.43 20.84
CA GLU A 49 13.36 16.19 20.15
C GLU A 49 12.47 15.89 18.94
N LEU A 50 11.16 16.10 19.05
CA LEU A 50 10.23 15.93 17.92
C LEU A 50 10.49 16.89 16.78
N GLU A 51 10.81 18.16 17.07
CA GLU A 51 11.18 19.12 16.02
C GLU A 51 12.54 18.79 15.40
N GLU A 52 13.52 18.34 16.18
CA GLU A 52 14.80 17.86 15.64
C GLU A 52 14.61 16.65 14.73
N MET A 53 13.81 15.67 15.17
CA MET A 53 13.50 14.48 14.36
C MET A 53 12.74 14.84 13.09
N ARG A 54 11.79 15.78 13.16
CA ARG A 54 11.07 16.30 11.98
C ARG A 54 12.01 17.02 11.01
N THR A 55 12.99 17.75 11.54
CA THR A 55 14.02 18.43 10.75
C THR A 55 14.98 17.42 10.11
N MET A 56 15.34 16.35 10.84
CA MET A 56 16.14 15.25 10.31
C MET A 56 15.40 14.51 9.20
N LEU A 57 14.11 14.19 9.38
CA LEU A 57 13.27 13.56 8.34
C LEU A 57 13.19 14.42 7.08
N LYS A 58 12.96 15.73 7.21
CA LYS A 58 13.01 16.66 6.07
C LYS A 58 14.38 16.70 5.40
N ARG A 59 15.48 16.58 6.15
CA ARG A 59 16.83 16.49 5.57
C ARG A 59 17.06 15.16 4.85
N ILE A 60 16.55 14.05 5.37
CA ILE A 60 16.63 12.74 4.71
C ILE A 60 15.82 12.77 3.42
N GLU A 61 14.60 13.29 3.45
CA GLU A 61 13.75 13.52 2.28
C GLU A 61 14.47 14.37 1.22
N VAL A 62 15.09 15.48 1.62
CA VAL A 62 15.91 16.34 0.72
C VAL A 62 17.21 15.66 0.27
N LEU A 63 17.79 14.72 1.00
CA LEU A 63 19.00 14.00 0.59
C LEU A 63 18.69 12.83 -0.36
N GLU A 64 17.53 12.19 -0.21
CA GLU A 64 17.03 11.20 -1.16
C GLU A 64 16.57 11.87 -2.47
N TYR A 65 15.87 13.01 -2.42
CA TYR A 65 15.42 13.74 -3.61
C TYR A 65 16.49 14.68 -4.21
N GLY A 66 17.29 15.37 -3.40
CA GLY A 66 18.29 16.34 -3.87
C GLY A 66 19.50 15.69 -4.57
N ARG A 67 19.73 14.39 -4.33
CA ARG A 67 20.69 13.59 -5.11
C ARG A 67 20.20 13.33 -6.53
N ILE A 68 18.89 13.41 -6.78
CA ILE A 68 18.26 13.26 -8.10
C ILE A 68 18.31 14.61 -8.86
N GLU A 69 18.04 15.73 -8.17
CA GLU A 69 18.00 17.06 -8.79
C GLU A 69 19.35 17.58 -9.33
N THR A 70 20.50 17.16 -8.79
CA THR A 70 21.80 17.73 -9.20
C THR A 70 22.32 17.25 -10.57
N SER A 71 21.57 16.41 -11.29
CA SER A 71 21.93 15.95 -12.64
C SER A 71 21.03 16.46 -13.78
N VAL A 72 19.99 17.24 -13.50
CA VAL A 72 19.05 17.65 -14.56
C VAL A 72 19.24 19.11 -14.97
N LYS A 73 19.87 19.29 -16.14
CA LYS A 73 19.73 20.52 -16.94
C LYS A 73 18.33 20.53 -17.55
N ILE A 74 17.55 21.54 -17.20
CA ILE A 74 16.16 21.78 -17.60
C ILE A 74 15.95 21.65 -19.12
N CYS A 75 15.01 20.77 -19.51
CA CYS A 75 14.34 20.68 -20.82
C CYS A 75 12.86 20.25 -20.59
N PRO A 76 11.92 20.50 -21.52
CA PRO A 76 10.49 20.69 -21.22
C PRO A 76 9.68 19.40 -21.01
N GLN A 77 8.71 19.48 -20.08
CA GLN A 77 7.76 18.45 -19.61
C GLN A 77 8.40 17.08 -19.34
N GLU A 78 8.90 16.90 -18.12
CA GLU A 78 9.26 15.58 -17.60
C GLU A 78 8.00 14.69 -17.64
N GLU A 79 8.02 13.74 -18.58
CA GLU A 79 7.14 12.58 -18.58
C GLU A 79 7.29 11.92 -17.21
N THR A 80 6.21 11.84 -16.44
CA THR A 80 6.22 11.18 -15.13
C THR A 80 5.54 9.84 -15.29
N ASP A 81 6.23 8.78 -14.86
CA ASP A 81 5.70 7.41 -14.88
C ASP A 81 4.37 7.34 -14.09
N TYR A 82 3.37 6.64 -14.62
CA TYR A 82 2.02 6.60 -14.04
C TYR A 82 2.05 6.14 -12.59
N VAL A 83 2.85 5.12 -12.27
CA VAL A 83 3.02 4.62 -10.88
C VAL A 83 3.62 5.70 -9.97
N SER A 84 4.50 6.55 -10.49
CA SER A 84 5.12 7.65 -9.76
C SER A 84 4.13 8.78 -9.46
N SER A 85 3.08 8.94 -10.27
CA SER A 85 1.99 9.88 -10.00
C SER A 85 1.06 9.44 -8.86
N ILE A 86 1.03 8.14 -8.54
CA ILE A 86 0.19 7.59 -7.47
C ILE A 86 0.74 7.98 -6.09
N ALA A 87 -0.09 8.71 -5.34
CA ALA A 87 0.22 9.21 -4.01
C ALA A 87 0.68 8.09 -3.07
N ILE A 88 1.65 8.38 -2.19
CA ILE A 88 2.06 7.45 -1.15
C ILE A 88 0.94 7.37 -0.11
N MET A 89 0.20 6.26 -0.11
CA MET A 89 -0.88 5.99 0.82
C MET A 89 -0.53 4.79 1.70
N ASN A 90 -0.98 4.81 2.95
CA ASN A 90 -0.98 3.60 3.76
C ASN A 90 -2.21 2.77 3.38
N VAL A 91 -2.00 1.74 2.55
CA VAL A 91 -3.07 0.81 2.14
C VAL A 91 -3.15 -0.32 3.15
N GLU A 92 -4.30 -0.43 3.81
CA GLU A 92 -4.56 -1.51 4.77
C GLU A 92 -4.63 -2.88 4.09
N LYS A 93 -4.48 -3.93 4.90
CA LYS A 93 -4.76 -5.31 4.46
C LYS A 93 -6.20 -5.40 3.94
N PRO A 94 -6.44 -6.03 2.79
CA PRO A 94 -7.78 -6.11 2.26
C PRO A 94 -8.65 -7.01 3.13
N VAL A 95 -9.94 -6.69 3.22
CA VAL A 95 -10.93 -7.44 4.02
C VAL A 95 -12.18 -7.70 3.22
N GLN A 96 -12.81 -8.84 3.48
CA GLN A 96 -14.10 -9.18 2.90
C GLN A 96 -15.12 -8.18 3.43
N ARG A 97 -15.87 -7.55 2.52
CA ARG A 97 -16.91 -6.58 2.86
C ARG A 97 -18.23 -6.99 2.22
N THR A 98 -19.30 -6.80 2.97
CA THR A 98 -20.66 -6.70 2.44
C THR A 98 -20.83 -5.34 1.75
N GLN A 99 -21.87 -5.20 0.92
CA GLN A 99 -22.21 -3.93 0.30
C GLN A 99 -22.31 -2.78 1.32
N THR A 100 -22.96 -3.00 2.48
CA THR A 100 -23.09 -1.99 3.53
C THR A 100 -21.74 -1.57 4.11
N GLU A 101 -20.85 -2.53 4.41
CA GLU A 101 -19.50 -2.24 4.91
C GLU A 101 -18.63 -1.54 3.87
N THR A 102 -18.80 -1.89 2.59
CA THR A 102 -18.16 -1.21 1.46
C THR A 102 -18.57 0.25 1.42
N ILE A 103 -19.88 0.57 1.45
CA ILE A 103 -20.35 1.96 1.44
C ILE A 103 -19.86 2.73 2.67
N GLN A 104 -19.94 2.14 3.86
CA GLN A 104 -19.43 2.77 5.08
C GLN A 104 -17.93 3.10 4.96
N ARG A 105 -17.14 2.17 4.41
CA ARG A 105 -15.71 2.40 4.20
C ARG A 105 -15.45 3.52 3.19
N LEU A 106 -16.22 3.59 2.11
CA LEU A 106 -16.11 4.67 1.12
C LEU A 106 -16.51 6.02 1.72
N GLU A 107 -17.53 6.08 2.59
CA GLU A 107 -17.87 7.30 3.34
C GLU A 107 -16.74 7.76 4.27
N GLU A 108 -16.06 6.82 4.94
CA GLU A 108 -14.91 7.10 5.79
C GLU A 108 -13.73 7.65 5.00
N LEU A 109 -13.36 6.99 3.89
CA LEU A 109 -12.30 7.43 2.99
C LEU A 109 -12.64 8.79 2.35
N GLY A 110 -13.92 8.98 2.00
CA GLY A 110 -14.45 10.21 1.41
C GLY A 110 -14.34 11.46 2.30
N LYS A 111 -14.12 11.29 3.61
CA LYS A 111 -13.83 12.44 4.52
C LYS A 111 -12.54 13.16 4.13
N ASN A 112 -11.59 12.44 3.54
CA ASN A 112 -10.27 12.96 3.17
C ASN A 112 -10.02 12.97 1.65
N ASN A 113 -10.92 12.39 0.85
CA ASN A 113 -10.81 12.34 -0.61
C ASN A 113 -12.16 12.73 -1.25
N PRO A 114 -12.25 13.90 -1.92
CA PRO A 114 -13.50 14.39 -2.49
C PRO A 114 -14.06 13.52 -3.62
N ASP A 115 -13.19 12.85 -4.37
CA ASP A 115 -13.57 11.96 -5.49
C ASP A 115 -14.19 10.67 -4.95
N ILE A 116 -13.58 10.06 -3.93
CA ILE A 116 -14.19 8.93 -3.20
C ILE A 116 -15.53 9.35 -2.58
N ALA A 117 -15.64 10.57 -2.06
CA ALA A 117 -16.91 11.08 -1.53
C ALA A 117 -17.98 11.22 -2.62
N ALA A 118 -17.60 11.62 -3.84
CA ALA A 118 -18.50 11.68 -4.99
C ALA A 118 -18.95 10.28 -5.44
N ILE A 119 -18.01 9.33 -5.54
CA ILE A 119 -18.29 7.92 -5.85
C ILE A 119 -19.25 7.33 -4.81
N SER A 120 -19.01 7.56 -3.51
CA SER A 120 -19.87 7.06 -2.44
C SER A 120 -21.31 7.58 -2.56
N ARG A 121 -21.49 8.89 -2.81
CA ARG A 121 -22.82 9.52 -3.02
C ARG A 121 -23.56 8.99 -4.25
N SER A 122 -22.83 8.51 -5.25
CA SER A 122 -23.36 7.99 -6.51
C SER A 122 -23.22 6.47 -6.64
N SER A 123 -23.00 5.77 -5.52
CA SER A 123 -22.68 4.34 -5.47
C SER A 123 -23.66 3.43 -6.22
N SER A 124 -24.94 3.81 -6.32
CA SER A 124 -25.95 3.04 -7.08
C SER A 124 -25.66 2.94 -8.59
N GLN A 125 -24.76 3.77 -9.13
CA GLN A 125 -24.37 3.75 -10.54
C GLN A 125 -23.21 2.80 -10.81
N TYR A 126 -22.51 2.34 -9.77
CA TYR A 126 -21.31 1.52 -9.91
C TYR A 126 -21.62 0.04 -9.61
N PRO A 127 -21.00 -0.90 -10.33
CA PRO A 127 -20.97 -2.30 -9.93
C PRO A 127 -20.39 -2.48 -8.52
N GLU A 128 -20.96 -3.41 -7.74
CA GLU A 128 -20.50 -3.68 -6.37
C GLU A 128 -19.03 -4.07 -6.30
N ALA A 129 -18.54 -4.82 -7.29
CA ALA A 129 -17.14 -5.26 -7.36
C ALA A 129 -16.16 -4.08 -7.43
N ILE A 130 -16.51 -3.01 -8.15
CA ILE A 130 -15.69 -1.80 -8.29
C ILE A 130 -15.65 -1.02 -6.98
N LEU A 131 -16.80 -0.85 -6.34
CA LEU A 131 -16.88 -0.16 -5.06
C LEU A 131 -16.10 -0.92 -3.98
N THR A 132 -16.23 -2.25 -3.94
CA THR A 132 -15.49 -3.11 -3.01
C THR A 132 -13.99 -3.09 -3.29
N ALA A 133 -13.58 -3.01 -4.57
CA ALA A 133 -12.18 -2.85 -4.96
C ALA A 133 -11.63 -1.52 -4.44
N LEU A 134 -12.32 -0.39 -4.66
CA LEU A 134 -11.92 0.93 -4.17
C LEU A 134 -11.85 0.99 -2.64
N ALA A 135 -12.81 0.37 -1.94
CA ALA A 135 -12.81 0.31 -0.48
C ALA A 135 -11.61 -0.47 0.10
N ASN A 136 -11.08 -1.44 -0.67
CA ASN A 136 -9.86 -2.19 -0.34
C ASN A 136 -8.58 -1.52 -0.83
N ASN A 137 -8.64 -0.76 -1.92
CA ASN A 137 -7.52 -0.01 -2.46
C ASN A 137 -7.93 1.42 -2.91
N PRO A 138 -7.73 2.42 -2.03
CA PRO A 138 -7.98 3.82 -2.36
C PRO A 138 -7.08 4.39 -3.48
N GLU A 139 -5.98 3.72 -3.83
CA GLU A 139 -5.12 4.15 -4.95
C GLU A 139 -5.85 4.10 -6.30
N MET A 140 -6.91 3.30 -6.41
CA MET A 140 -7.73 3.17 -7.63
C MET A 140 -8.73 4.31 -7.84
N THR A 141 -8.65 5.39 -7.05
CA THR A 141 -9.67 6.46 -7.05
C THR A 141 -9.92 7.02 -8.45
N ASP A 142 -8.86 7.38 -9.17
CA ASP A 142 -8.98 8.00 -10.49
C ASP A 142 -9.58 7.02 -11.50
N PHE A 143 -9.16 5.75 -11.46
CA PHE A 143 -9.72 4.69 -12.28
C PHE A 143 -11.24 4.54 -12.06
N VAL A 144 -11.68 4.51 -10.80
CA VAL A 144 -13.11 4.37 -10.46
C VAL A 144 -13.90 5.65 -10.77
N ALA A 145 -13.31 6.82 -10.58
CA ALA A 145 -13.94 8.09 -10.96
C ALA A 145 -14.21 8.14 -12.47
N GLY A 146 -13.26 7.64 -13.29
CA GLY A 146 -13.39 7.55 -14.74
C GLY A 146 -14.36 6.47 -15.23
N TYR A 147 -14.67 5.45 -14.42
CA TYR A 147 -15.39 4.25 -14.87
C TYR A 147 -16.75 4.48 -15.56
N LEU A 148 -17.51 5.51 -15.14
CA LEU A 148 -18.81 5.83 -15.73
C LEU A 148 -18.72 6.77 -16.94
N GLY A 149 -17.54 7.30 -17.22
CA GLY A 149 -17.32 8.21 -18.34
C GLY A 149 -17.25 7.48 -19.67
N ASP A 150 -17.31 8.26 -20.75
CA ASP A 150 -16.86 7.79 -22.05
C ASP A 150 -15.34 7.66 -21.94
N ASN A 151 -14.86 6.46 -21.58
CA ASN A 151 -13.43 6.17 -21.44
C ASN A 151 -12.76 6.50 -22.78
N GLU A 152 -12.08 7.65 -22.85
CA GLU A 152 -11.32 8.01 -24.04
C GLU A 152 -10.30 6.90 -24.28
N TYR A 153 -10.29 6.35 -25.49
CA TYR A 153 -9.31 5.34 -25.86
C TYR A 153 -7.91 5.92 -25.64
N VAL A 154 -7.22 5.40 -24.64
CA VAL A 154 -5.81 5.71 -24.40
C VAL A 154 -5.02 4.66 -25.16
N GLU A 155 -4.14 5.10 -26.05
CA GLU A 155 -3.26 4.20 -26.77
C GLU A 155 -2.43 3.39 -25.78
N GLY A 156 -2.57 2.06 -25.84
CA GLY A 156 -1.78 1.14 -25.02
C GLY A 156 -0.29 1.19 -25.37
N GLY A 157 0.54 0.65 -24.49
CA GLY A 157 2.00 0.63 -24.67
C GLY A 157 2.74 0.98 -23.38
N LEU A 158 4.04 0.70 -23.36
CA LEU A 158 4.92 1.14 -22.27
C LEU A 158 5.44 2.56 -22.54
N THR A 159 5.53 3.36 -21.49
CA THR A 159 6.21 4.67 -21.48
C THR A 159 7.72 4.50 -21.55
N GLU A 160 8.46 5.54 -21.92
CA GLU A 160 9.93 5.47 -21.95
C GLU A 160 10.52 5.21 -20.56
N LEU A 161 9.94 5.78 -19.50
CA LEU A 161 10.37 5.53 -18.12
C LEU A 161 10.12 4.09 -17.64
N GLU A 162 9.03 3.45 -18.08
CA GLU A 162 8.82 2.03 -17.82
C GLU A 162 9.84 1.17 -18.57
N LYS A 163 10.23 1.59 -19.79
CA LYS A 163 11.20 0.85 -20.60
C LYS A 163 12.60 0.84 -20.00
N GLU A 164 12.99 1.94 -19.35
CA GLU A 164 14.29 2.07 -18.66
C GLU A 164 14.42 1.14 -17.44
N GLN A 165 13.30 0.66 -16.89
CA GLN A 165 13.32 -0.23 -15.72
C GLN A 165 13.60 -1.68 -16.09
N GLU A 166 14.37 -2.37 -15.26
CA GLU A 166 14.62 -3.81 -15.47
C GLU A 166 13.33 -4.62 -15.41
N CYS A 167 12.43 -4.27 -14.49
CA CYS A 167 11.15 -4.92 -14.31
C CYS A 167 10.10 -3.90 -13.79
N PRO A 168 9.43 -3.15 -14.68
CA PRO A 168 8.51 -2.09 -14.30
C PRO A 168 7.27 -2.66 -13.61
N LEU A 169 6.71 -1.89 -12.68
CA LEU A 169 5.37 -2.16 -12.16
C LEU A 169 4.35 -1.68 -13.18
N LEU A 170 3.51 -2.60 -13.66
CA LEU A 170 2.32 -2.26 -14.45
C LEU A 170 1.09 -2.48 -13.57
N LEU A 171 0.20 -1.49 -13.52
CA LEU A 171 -1.04 -1.57 -12.74
C LEU A 171 -2.16 -2.09 -13.62
N GLN A 172 -2.92 -3.07 -13.14
CA GLN A 172 -4.03 -3.66 -13.90
C GLN A 172 -5.14 -2.63 -14.20
N TRP A 173 -5.26 -1.59 -13.37
CA TRP A 173 -6.25 -0.51 -13.46
C TRP A 173 -5.70 0.77 -14.11
N ASP A 174 -4.54 0.69 -14.76
CA ASP A 174 -4.01 1.80 -15.57
C ASP A 174 -4.96 2.14 -16.73
N PRO A 175 -5.30 3.41 -16.99
CA PRO A 175 -6.24 3.81 -18.05
C PRO A 175 -5.90 3.30 -19.46
N ARG A 176 -4.64 3.00 -19.76
CA ARG A 176 -4.19 2.42 -21.05
C ARG A 176 -4.84 1.08 -21.39
N TRP A 177 -5.33 0.34 -20.39
CA TRP A 177 -5.92 -0.99 -20.58
C TRP A 177 -6.98 -1.37 -19.54
N GLY A 178 -7.02 -0.70 -18.39
CA GLY A 178 -7.83 -1.10 -17.23
C GLY A 178 -9.32 -1.10 -17.49
N TYR A 179 -9.79 -0.32 -18.46
CA TYR A 179 -11.19 -0.27 -18.88
C TYR A 179 -11.55 -1.34 -19.92
N GLU A 180 -10.56 -1.99 -20.54
CA GLU A 180 -10.81 -3.00 -21.56
C GLU A 180 -11.55 -4.22 -20.97
N PRO A 181 -12.50 -4.81 -21.71
CA PRO A 181 -13.25 -5.98 -21.25
C PRO A 181 -12.34 -7.16 -20.92
N TYR A 182 -12.55 -7.76 -19.76
CA TYR A 182 -11.89 -9.01 -19.38
C TYR A 182 -12.81 -9.83 -18.48
N GLY A 183 -13.48 -10.79 -19.12
CA GLY A 183 -14.64 -11.50 -18.57
C GLY A 183 -15.97 -10.99 -19.14
N GLY A 184 -17.08 -11.61 -18.70
CA GLY A 184 -18.42 -11.26 -19.20
C GLY A 184 -18.87 -9.86 -18.78
N ASP A 185 -18.74 -9.54 -17.49
CA ASP A 185 -19.20 -8.28 -16.88
C ASP A 185 -18.07 -7.59 -16.08
N SER A 186 -16.83 -7.72 -16.54
CA SER A 186 -15.63 -7.23 -15.83
C SER A 186 -14.63 -6.61 -16.82
N CYS A 187 -13.64 -5.91 -16.28
CA CYS A 187 -12.54 -5.32 -17.03
C CYS A 187 -11.18 -5.75 -16.45
N ILE A 188 -10.10 -5.42 -17.17
CA ILE A 188 -8.72 -5.69 -16.73
C ILE A 188 -8.45 -5.06 -15.36
N GLY A 189 -8.98 -3.86 -15.10
CA GLY A 189 -8.83 -3.16 -13.81
C GLY A 189 -9.29 -3.95 -12.60
N LEU A 190 -10.21 -4.91 -12.76
CA LEU A 190 -10.73 -5.74 -11.67
C LEU A 190 -10.21 -7.18 -11.70
N ALA A 191 -10.05 -7.76 -12.89
CA ALA A 191 -9.77 -9.19 -13.05
C ALA A 191 -8.43 -9.50 -13.74
N GLY A 192 -7.70 -8.46 -14.16
CA GLY A 192 -6.53 -8.55 -15.05
C GLY A 192 -5.20 -8.87 -14.39
N CYS A 193 -5.15 -9.20 -13.09
CA CYS A 193 -3.89 -9.44 -12.38
C CYS A 193 -2.98 -10.47 -13.07
N GLY A 194 -3.55 -11.53 -13.67
CA GLY A 194 -2.81 -12.53 -14.44
C GLY A 194 -2.14 -11.97 -15.69
N PRO A 195 -2.89 -11.44 -16.67
CA PRO A 195 -2.35 -10.76 -17.85
C PRO A 195 -1.33 -9.67 -17.51
N THR A 196 -1.59 -8.85 -16.49
CA THR A 196 -0.66 -7.80 -16.07
C THR A 196 0.64 -8.38 -15.49
N CYS A 197 0.57 -9.43 -14.67
CA CYS A 197 1.77 -10.12 -14.19
C CYS A 197 2.58 -10.76 -15.34
N LEU A 198 1.91 -11.39 -16.31
CA LEU A 198 2.56 -11.96 -17.48
C LEU A 198 3.23 -10.88 -18.34
N SER A 199 2.57 -9.73 -18.53
CA SER A 199 3.13 -8.58 -19.24
C SER A 199 4.43 -8.13 -18.59
N MET A 200 4.42 -7.96 -17.26
CA MET A 200 5.62 -7.63 -16.50
C MET A 200 6.73 -8.67 -16.72
N ILE A 201 6.50 -9.96 -16.39
CA ILE A 201 7.60 -10.95 -16.46
C ILE A 201 8.15 -11.14 -17.87
N LEU A 202 7.30 -11.07 -18.89
CA LEU A 202 7.74 -11.22 -20.28
C LEU A 202 8.57 -10.01 -20.71
N TYR A 203 8.15 -8.79 -20.36
CA TYR A 203 8.98 -7.61 -20.60
C TYR A 203 10.33 -7.72 -19.88
N CYS A 204 10.36 -8.12 -18.60
CA CYS A 204 11.61 -8.26 -17.82
C CYS A 204 12.60 -9.23 -18.47
N LEU A 205 12.11 -10.32 -19.09
CA LEU A 205 12.94 -11.39 -19.67
C LEU A 205 13.26 -11.22 -21.16
N THR A 206 12.40 -10.53 -21.92
CA THR A 206 12.48 -10.46 -23.39
C THR A 206 12.69 -9.04 -23.92
N ARG A 207 12.34 -8.01 -23.14
CA ARG A 207 12.21 -6.62 -23.59
C ARG A 207 11.19 -6.42 -24.71
N ASP A 208 10.24 -7.35 -24.86
CA ASP A 208 9.16 -7.22 -25.81
C ASP A 208 8.09 -6.24 -25.29
N GLU A 209 8.17 -5.00 -25.76
CA GLU A 209 7.25 -3.90 -25.43
C GLU A 209 5.84 -4.14 -25.98
N THR A 210 5.67 -5.12 -26.87
CA THR A 210 4.40 -5.38 -27.55
C THR A 210 3.47 -6.29 -26.72
N LEU A 211 3.93 -6.80 -25.58
CA LEU A 211 3.20 -7.72 -24.70
C LEU A 211 2.55 -6.97 -23.54
N THR A 212 1.69 -6.01 -23.88
CA THR A 212 0.94 -5.19 -22.92
C THR A 212 -0.20 -5.96 -22.26
N PRO A 213 -0.68 -5.53 -21.07
CA PRO A 213 -1.73 -6.24 -20.35
C PRO A 213 -3.02 -6.47 -21.15
N ASP A 214 -3.45 -5.51 -21.96
CA ASP A 214 -4.60 -5.61 -22.88
C ASP A 214 -4.43 -6.72 -23.92
N ARG A 215 -3.25 -6.85 -24.53
CA ARG A 215 -2.99 -7.88 -25.54
C ARG A 215 -2.98 -9.28 -24.94
N ILE A 216 -2.40 -9.44 -23.77
CA ILE A 216 -2.39 -10.73 -23.07
C ILE A 216 -3.80 -11.07 -22.55
N ALA A 217 -4.57 -10.08 -22.10
CA ALA A 217 -5.96 -10.26 -21.71
C ALA A 217 -6.84 -10.68 -22.90
N ALA A 218 -6.65 -10.07 -24.08
CA ALA A 218 -7.32 -10.45 -25.31
C ALA A 218 -7.00 -11.90 -25.70
N TYR A 219 -5.71 -12.27 -25.71
CA TYR A 219 -5.29 -13.66 -25.95
C TYR A 219 -5.93 -14.64 -24.95
N SER A 220 -5.95 -14.26 -23.66
CA SER A 220 -6.54 -15.06 -22.59
C SER A 220 -8.04 -15.31 -22.86
N MET A 221 -8.78 -14.28 -23.27
CA MET A 221 -10.20 -14.41 -23.62
C MET A 221 -10.41 -15.28 -24.86
N GLU A 222 -9.64 -15.06 -25.93
CA GLU A 222 -9.74 -15.81 -27.20
C GLU A 222 -9.45 -17.31 -27.03
N ASN A 223 -8.56 -17.66 -26.09
CA ASN A 223 -8.12 -19.03 -25.88
C ASN A 223 -8.74 -19.70 -24.64
N GLY A 224 -9.74 -19.07 -24.02
CA GLY A 224 -10.51 -19.68 -22.94
C GLY A 224 -9.79 -19.76 -21.58
N TYR A 225 -8.83 -18.87 -21.34
CA TYR A 225 -8.10 -18.77 -20.07
C TYR A 225 -8.77 -17.85 -19.05
N TYR A 226 -9.94 -17.27 -19.35
CA TYR A 226 -10.76 -16.58 -18.36
C TYR A 226 -11.73 -17.54 -17.67
N VAL A 227 -11.74 -17.52 -16.34
CA VAL A 227 -12.65 -18.30 -15.49
C VAL A 227 -13.59 -17.34 -14.78
N ASN A 228 -14.89 -17.46 -15.09
CA ASN A 228 -15.91 -16.55 -14.54
C ASN A 228 -15.91 -16.54 -13.01
N GLY A 229 -15.90 -15.34 -12.43
CA GLY A 229 -15.85 -15.12 -10.98
C GLY A 229 -14.51 -15.45 -10.30
N THR A 230 -13.51 -15.94 -11.04
CA THR A 230 -12.17 -16.26 -10.51
C THR A 230 -11.07 -15.41 -11.16
N GLY A 231 -11.23 -15.03 -12.43
CA GLY A 231 -10.24 -14.28 -13.19
C GLY A 231 -9.42 -15.20 -14.09
N THR A 232 -8.10 -15.13 -14.00
CA THR A 232 -7.21 -15.80 -14.97
C THR A 232 -6.89 -17.24 -14.57
N ALA A 233 -7.05 -18.19 -15.51
CA ALA A 233 -6.72 -19.59 -15.35
C ALA A 233 -5.20 -19.79 -15.20
N TRP A 234 -4.81 -20.74 -14.35
CA TRP A 234 -3.40 -21.08 -14.12
C TRP A 234 -2.70 -21.60 -15.39
N GLY A 235 -3.42 -22.22 -16.32
CA GLY A 235 -2.85 -22.69 -17.59
C GLY A 235 -2.20 -21.57 -18.41
N LEU A 236 -2.73 -20.35 -18.34
CA LEU A 236 -2.13 -19.19 -19.04
C LEU A 236 -0.71 -18.89 -18.54
N MET A 237 -0.43 -19.17 -17.26
CA MET A 237 0.88 -18.96 -16.65
C MET A 237 1.94 -19.89 -17.23
N GLU A 238 1.55 -20.97 -17.89
CA GLU A 238 2.48 -21.95 -18.48
C GLU A 238 2.47 -21.84 -20.01
N ASP A 239 1.28 -21.84 -20.61
CA ASP A 239 1.11 -21.93 -22.06
C ASP A 239 1.54 -20.64 -22.80
N PHE A 240 1.20 -19.46 -22.26
CA PHE A 240 1.47 -18.20 -22.95
C PHE A 240 2.96 -17.85 -22.99
N PRO A 241 3.74 -17.94 -21.88
CA PRO A 241 5.19 -17.70 -21.93
C PRO A 241 5.95 -18.66 -22.85
N GLU A 242 5.49 -19.90 -23.02
CA GLU A 242 6.13 -20.91 -23.87
C GLU A 242 6.18 -20.48 -25.35
N ILE A 243 5.16 -19.76 -25.82
CA ILE A 243 5.10 -19.19 -27.19
C ILE A 243 6.29 -18.25 -27.46
N TYR A 244 6.80 -17.61 -26.42
CA TYR A 244 7.94 -16.68 -26.47
C TYR A 244 9.27 -17.34 -26.08
N GLY A 245 9.30 -18.66 -25.99
CA GLY A 245 10.48 -19.42 -25.58
C GLY A 245 10.86 -19.22 -24.10
N ILE A 246 9.92 -18.77 -23.28
CA ILE A 246 10.11 -18.62 -21.84
C ILE A 246 9.51 -19.81 -21.12
N LYS A 247 10.35 -20.56 -20.40
CA LYS A 247 9.93 -21.75 -19.69
C LYS A 247 9.44 -21.42 -18.29
N ALA A 248 8.22 -21.84 -17.96
CA ALA A 248 7.70 -21.86 -16.61
C ALA A 248 8.15 -23.15 -15.88
N THR A 249 8.65 -23.01 -14.65
CA THR A 249 9.01 -24.12 -13.77
C THR A 249 8.54 -23.86 -12.36
N GLU A 250 8.17 -24.89 -11.62
CA GLU A 250 7.78 -24.74 -10.21
C GLU A 250 8.99 -24.99 -9.29
N PRO A 251 9.55 -23.96 -8.63
CA PRO A 251 10.58 -24.15 -7.63
C PRO A 251 10.00 -24.73 -6.34
N ARG A 252 10.88 -25.22 -5.46
CA ARG A 252 10.49 -25.57 -4.08
C ARG A 252 10.05 -24.30 -3.33
N MET A 253 9.00 -24.42 -2.51
CA MET A 253 8.50 -23.34 -1.67
C MET A 253 9.39 -23.12 -0.43
N THR A 254 10.62 -22.65 -0.65
CA THR A 254 11.56 -22.28 0.41
C THR A 254 12.30 -21.01 0.00
N GLU A 255 12.62 -20.15 0.95
CA GLU A 255 13.34 -18.89 0.70
C GLU A 255 14.61 -19.11 -0.14
N ARG A 256 15.41 -20.12 0.22
CA ARG A 256 16.65 -20.45 -0.48
C ARG A 256 16.41 -20.84 -1.93
N ALA A 257 15.35 -21.60 -2.23
CA ALA A 257 15.06 -22.01 -3.59
C ALA A 257 14.53 -20.84 -4.44
N VAL A 258 13.68 -19.98 -3.88
CA VAL A 258 13.19 -18.76 -4.55
C VAL A 258 14.36 -17.82 -4.88
N LYS A 259 15.24 -17.56 -3.90
CA LYS A 259 16.47 -16.76 -4.11
C LYS A 259 17.36 -17.37 -5.18
N ALA A 260 17.57 -18.69 -5.16
CA ALA A 260 18.39 -19.37 -6.16
C ALA A 260 17.81 -19.32 -7.59
N GLU A 261 16.50 -19.14 -7.75
CA GLU A 261 15.93 -18.88 -9.07
C GLU A 261 16.18 -17.43 -9.50
N LEU A 262 15.96 -16.46 -8.61
CA LEU A 262 16.25 -15.04 -8.86
C LEU A 262 17.73 -14.81 -9.20
N ASP A 263 18.66 -15.49 -8.52
CA ASP A 263 20.11 -15.42 -8.78
C ASP A 263 20.49 -15.91 -10.19
N LYS A 264 19.63 -16.70 -10.84
CA LYS A 264 19.81 -17.14 -12.23
C LYS A 264 19.22 -16.15 -13.25
N GLY A 265 18.80 -14.96 -12.81
CA GLY A 265 18.14 -13.97 -13.65
C GLY A 265 16.70 -14.33 -14.01
N LYS A 266 16.06 -15.22 -13.24
CA LYS A 266 14.65 -15.58 -13.43
C LYS A 266 13.74 -14.61 -12.69
N VAL A 267 12.49 -14.56 -13.11
CA VAL A 267 11.41 -13.80 -12.47
C VAL A 267 10.32 -14.78 -12.06
N LEU A 268 9.56 -14.50 -11.01
CA LEU A 268 8.53 -15.40 -10.50
C LEU A 268 7.14 -14.76 -10.49
N ILE A 269 6.11 -15.57 -10.75
CA ILE A 269 4.72 -15.22 -10.45
C ILE A 269 4.25 -16.12 -9.30
N CYS A 270 3.58 -15.52 -8.31
CA CYS A 270 2.90 -16.23 -7.23
C CYS A 270 1.39 -16.08 -7.39
N ALA A 271 0.66 -17.19 -7.38
CA ALA A 271 -0.76 -17.18 -7.09
C ALA A 271 -0.95 -17.09 -5.58
N MET A 272 -1.50 -15.97 -5.12
CA MET A 272 -1.76 -15.67 -3.72
C MET A 272 -3.19 -16.10 -3.37
N GLY A 273 -3.36 -16.64 -2.17
CA GLY A 273 -4.64 -16.76 -1.48
C GLY A 273 -4.87 -15.60 -0.52
N GLN A 274 -5.92 -15.72 0.30
CA GLN A 274 -6.27 -14.72 1.29
C GLN A 274 -5.09 -14.32 2.19
N GLY A 275 -4.87 -13.02 2.32
CA GLY A 275 -3.82 -12.45 3.14
C GLY A 275 -3.58 -10.97 2.84
N ASP A 276 -2.32 -10.56 2.80
CA ASP A 276 -1.91 -9.16 2.67
C ASP A 276 -2.20 -8.56 1.31
N PHE A 277 -2.27 -9.39 0.26
CA PHE A 277 -2.48 -8.95 -1.12
C PHE A 277 -3.94 -9.02 -1.57
N THR A 278 -4.72 -9.94 -1.00
CA THR A 278 -6.08 -10.24 -1.48
C THR A 278 -6.95 -10.89 -0.41
N VAL A 279 -8.27 -10.85 -0.59
CA VAL A 279 -9.26 -11.56 0.23
C VAL A 279 -9.60 -12.93 -0.33
N SER A 280 -9.26 -13.21 -1.60
CA SER A 280 -9.60 -14.44 -2.30
C SER A 280 -8.39 -15.00 -3.05
N GLY A 281 -8.19 -14.59 -4.30
CA GLY A 281 -7.08 -14.95 -5.18
C GLY A 281 -6.44 -13.70 -5.79
N HIS A 282 -5.15 -13.75 -6.09
CA HIS A 282 -4.43 -12.69 -6.78
C HIS A 282 -3.13 -13.19 -7.38
N PHE A 283 -2.61 -12.53 -8.41
CA PHE A 283 -1.27 -12.79 -8.93
C PHE A 283 -0.35 -11.62 -8.59
N ILE A 284 0.87 -11.92 -8.16
CA ILE A 284 1.93 -10.94 -7.94
C ILE A 284 3.23 -11.43 -8.59
N VAL A 285 4.12 -10.50 -8.90
CA VAL A 285 5.45 -10.80 -9.43
C VAL A 285 6.50 -10.63 -8.32
N ILE A 286 7.42 -11.58 -8.20
CA ILE A 286 8.67 -11.43 -7.44
C ILE A 286 9.81 -11.37 -8.46
N TYR A 287 10.52 -10.25 -8.50
CA TYR A 287 11.55 -9.99 -9.52
C TYR A 287 12.95 -9.79 -8.95
N GLY A 288 13.09 -9.79 -7.63
CA GLY A 288 14.38 -9.67 -6.97
C GLY A 288 14.26 -9.70 -5.45
N TYR A 289 15.38 -9.49 -4.78
CA TYR A 289 15.43 -9.33 -3.33
C TYR A 289 16.61 -8.44 -2.93
N GLY A 290 16.59 -7.93 -1.70
CA GLY A 290 17.68 -7.19 -1.09
C GLY A 290 17.61 -7.25 0.44
N ASP A 291 18.26 -6.31 1.10
CA ASP A 291 18.34 -6.28 2.57
C ASP A 291 16.96 -6.18 3.24
N ASN A 292 16.01 -5.53 2.57
CA ASN A 292 14.63 -5.34 3.05
C ASN A 292 13.67 -6.49 2.67
N GLY A 293 14.18 -7.59 2.09
CA GLY A 293 13.37 -8.73 1.64
C GLY A 293 13.17 -8.80 0.12
N PHE A 294 12.18 -9.58 -0.32
CA PHE A 294 11.77 -9.72 -1.71
C PHE A 294 11.14 -8.44 -2.24
N ARG A 295 11.51 -8.08 -3.47
CA ARG A 295 10.89 -7.01 -4.24
C ARG A 295 9.70 -7.60 -5.00
N VAL A 296 8.54 -6.98 -4.83
CA VAL A 296 7.27 -7.47 -5.33
C VAL A 296 6.64 -6.41 -6.22
N ASN A 297 6.15 -6.80 -7.39
CA ASN A 297 5.20 -5.99 -8.16
C ASN A 297 3.80 -6.61 -7.97
N ASP A 298 2.98 -5.93 -7.19
CA ASP A 298 1.55 -6.20 -7.03
C ASP A 298 0.79 -5.35 -8.07
N PRO A 299 0.22 -5.96 -9.14
CA PRO A 299 -0.43 -5.20 -10.20
C PRO A 299 -1.69 -4.45 -9.73
N ASN A 300 -2.16 -4.71 -8.51
CA ASN A 300 -3.32 -4.04 -7.95
C ASN A 300 -2.94 -2.98 -6.91
N CYS A 301 -1.68 -2.86 -6.45
CA CYS A 301 -1.34 -1.94 -5.36
C CYS A 301 0.11 -1.43 -5.40
N VAL A 302 0.24 -0.10 -5.46
CA VAL A 302 1.52 0.59 -5.46
C VAL A 302 2.18 0.53 -4.08
N ALA A 303 1.44 0.78 -3.00
CA ALA A 303 1.97 0.71 -1.63
C ALA A 303 2.58 -0.66 -1.30
N ARG A 304 1.94 -1.77 -1.72
CA ARG A 304 2.48 -3.12 -1.53
C ARG A 304 3.72 -3.38 -2.39
N SER A 305 3.81 -2.75 -3.55
CA SER A 305 4.95 -2.87 -4.46
C SER A 305 6.17 -2.05 -4.02
N ARG A 306 5.96 -0.95 -3.31
CA ARG A 306 7.03 -0.11 -2.73
C ARG A 306 7.66 -0.73 -1.46
N LYS A 307 7.08 -1.80 -0.91
CA LYS A 307 7.55 -2.49 0.30
C LYS A 307 8.40 -3.71 -0.05
N GLY A 308 9.46 -3.95 0.73
CA GLY A 308 10.17 -5.23 0.76
C GLY A 308 9.46 -6.26 1.64
N TRP A 309 9.33 -7.49 1.15
CA TRP A 309 8.59 -8.57 1.81
C TRP A 309 9.51 -9.69 2.28
N THR A 310 9.46 -10.05 3.56
CA THR A 310 10.16 -11.23 4.05
C THR A 310 9.49 -12.50 3.52
N PHE A 311 10.26 -13.61 3.43
CA PHE A 311 9.68 -14.89 3.03
C PHE A 311 8.55 -15.33 3.96
N GLU A 312 8.72 -15.09 5.27
CA GLU A 312 7.76 -15.47 6.30
C GLU A 312 6.42 -14.74 6.17
N GLU A 313 6.43 -13.47 5.74
CA GLU A 313 5.20 -12.72 5.50
C GLU A 313 4.39 -13.32 4.33
N ILE A 314 5.05 -13.78 3.27
CA ILE A 314 4.36 -14.16 2.02
C ILE A 314 4.08 -15.66 1.91
N LYS A 315 4.92 -16.54 2.47
CA LYS A 315 4.93 -17.98 2.16
C LYS A 315 3.59 -18.68 2.41
N ASP A 316 2.88 -18.32 3.48
CA ASP A 316 1.64 -18.99 3.88
C ASP A 316 0.45 -18.59 3.00
N GLN A 317 0.62 -17.50 2.24
CA GLN A 317 -0.37 -16.97 1.31
C GLN A 317 -0.17 -17.54 -0.10
N ILE A 318 1.01 -18.08 -0.43
CA ILE A 318 1.29 -18.59 -1.78
C ILE A 318 0.61 -19.96 -1.97
N LYS A 319 -0.29 -20.03 -2.96
CA LYS A 319 -0.96 -21.27 -3.39
C LYS A 319 -0.20 -21.99 -4.49
N LYS A 320 0.47 -21.24 -5.38
CA LYS A 320 1.26 -21.74 -6.49
C LYS A 320 2.34 -20.73 -6.86
N ILE A 321 3.48 -21.20 -7.33
CA ILE A 321 4.59 -20.37 -7.78
C ILE A 321 5.14 -20.89 -9.10
N TRP A 322 5.42 -19.97 -10.01
CA TRP A 322 6.11 -20.23 -11.27
C TRP A 322 7.38 -19.39 -11.34
N SER A 323 8.45 -20.01 -11.80
CA SER A 323 9.76 -19.41 -12.06
C SER A 323 10.01 -19.44 -13.57
N TYR A 324 10.26 -18.27 -14.14
CA TYR A 324 10.35 -18.04 -15.58
C TYR A 324 11.78 -17.73 -16.00
N GLY A 325 12.27 -18.42 -17.03
CA GLY A 325 13.57 -18.16 -17.64
C GLY A 325 13.68 -18.76 -19.03
N LYS A 326 14.70 -18.30 -19.76
CA LYS A 326 15.07 -18.83 -21.09
C LYS A 326 15.72 -20.21 -21.00
#